data_AF-A0A966GZG8-F1
#
_entry.id   AF-A0A966GZG8-F1
#
_cell.length_a   1.000
_cell.length_b   1.000
_cell.length_c   1.000
_cell.angle_alpha   90.00
_cell.angle_beta   90.00
_cell.angle_gamma   90.00
#
_symmetry.space_group_name_H-M   'P 1'
#
loop_
_entity.id
_entity.type
_entity.pdbx_description
1 polymer ?
#
loop_
_entity_poly.entity_id
_entity_poly.type
_entity_poly.pdbx_seq_one_letter_code
_entity_poly.pdbx_strand_id
1 'polypeptide(L)' 'MVNATKATEANPQGFWLFLLKAKIQKAMGDKVGAKTSATKCAEVATEAKNDEYVKLANELIKSL' A
#
# COMPACT_ATOMS: atom_id res chain seq x y z
N MET A 1 -5.08 7.28 11.24
CA MET A 1 -3.94 6.86 10.38
C MET A 1 -2.62 6.57 11.13
N VAL A 2 -2.42 7.07 12.37
CA VAL A 2 -1.13 6.97 13.09
C VAL A 2 -0.57 5.55 13.20
N ASN A 3 -1.42 4.54 13.46
CA ASN A 3 -0.95 3.17 13.66
C ASN A 3 -0.45 2.49 12.37
N ALA A 4 -1.11 2.74 11.22
CA ALA A 4 -0.68 2.18 9.94
C ALA A 4 0.62 2.81 9.44
N THR A 5 0.80 4.12 9.66
CA THR A 5 2.05 4.81 9.34
C THR A 5 3.21 4.30 10.18
N LYS A 6 3.03 4.20 11.51
CA LYS A 6 4.05 3.63 12.40
C LYS A 6 4.41 2.20 12.03
N ALA A 7 3.43 1.39 11.63
CA ALA A 7 3.68 0.01 11.19
C ALA A 7 4.53 -0.04 9.91
N THR A 8 4.27 0.83 8.92
CA THR A 8 5.09 0.91 7.70
C THR A 8 6.51 1.42 7.95
N GLU A 9 6.70 2.28 8.95
CA GLU A 9 8.02 2.76 9.36
C GLU A 9 8.82 1.68 10.10
N ALA A 10 8.16 0.90 10.97
CA ALA A 10 8.79 -0.19 11.70
C ALA A 10 9.11 -1.42 10.82
N ASN A 11 8.36 -1.62 9.74
CA ASN A 11 8.59 -2.71 8.80
C ASN A 11 8.50 -2.20 7.34
N PRO A 12 9.57 -1.56 6.84
CA PRO A 12 9.58 -0.98 5.50
C PRO A 12 9.54 -2.02 4.37
N GLN A 13 9.78 -3.31 4.66
CA GLN A 13 9.64 -4.40 3.71
C GLN A 13 8.28 -5.11 3.77
N GLY A 14 7.43 -4.75 4.75
CA GLY A 14 6.09 -5.29 4.90
C GLY A 14 5.12 -4.72 3.85
N PHE A 15 5.21 -5.17 2.60
CA PHE A 15 4.35 -4.69 1.50
C PHE A 15 2.85 -4.75 1.83
N TRP A 16 2.40 -5.73 2.61
CA TRP A 16 1.00 -5.85 3.06
C TRP A 16 0.54 -4.69 3.94
N LEU A 17 1.45 -4.08 4.72
CA LEU A 17 1.16 -2.91 5.54
C LEU A 17 0.91 -1.68 4.67
N PHE A 18 1.65 -1.53 3.58
CA PHE A 18 1.43 -0.47 2.60
C PHE A 18 0.09 -0.64 1.87
N LEU A 19 -0.28 -1.87 1.50
CA LEU A 19 -1.60 -2.14 0.92
C LEU A 19 -2.74 -1.83 1.92
N LEU A 20 -2.58 -2.22 3.19
CA LEU A 20 -3.54 -1.90 4.24
C LEU A 20 -3.69 -0.39 4.43
N LYS A 21 -2.58 0.34 4.52
CA LYS A 21 -2.56 1.80 4.61
C LYS A 21 -3.28 2.44 3.42
N ALA A 22 -3.03 1.95 2.21
CA ALA A 22 -3.69 2.44 1.00
C ALA A 22 -5.21 2.23 1.03
N LYS A 23 -5.69 1.06 1.49
CA LYS A 23 -7.12 0.78 1.67
C LYS A 23 -7.78 1.74 2.66
N ILE A 24 -7.11 2.03 3.78
CA ILE A 24 -7.60 2.98 4.78
C ILE A 24 -7.68 4.40 4.18
N GLN A 25 -6.64 4.85 3.49
CA GLN A 25 -6.63 6.17 2.84
C GLN A 25 -7.74 6.30 1.79
N LYS A 26 -7.96 5.27 0.97
CA LYS A 26 -9.07 5.22 0.03
C LYS A 26 -10.42 5.37 0.75
N ALA A 27 -10.64 4.63 1.84
CA ALA A 27 -11.86 4.71 2.64
C ALA A 27 -12.06 6.08 3.29
N MET A 28 -10.96 6.82 3.55
CA MET A 28 -10.99 8.19 4.04
C MET A 28 -11.17 9.24 2.92
N GLY A 29 -11.24 8.83 1.65
CA GLY A 29 -11.30 9.74 0.49
C GLY A 29 -9.94 10.35 0.09
N ASP A 30 -8.86 9.97 0.76
CA ASP A 30 -7.49 10.41 0.45
C ASP A 30 -6.94 9.61 -0.74
N LYS A 31 -7.37 9.96 -1.95
CA LYS A 31 -6.96 9.29 -3.18
C LYS A 31 -5.46 9.45 -3.46
N VAL A 32 -4.88 10.60 -3.15
CA VAL A 32 -3.45 10.88 -3.38
C VAL A 32 -2.62 10.00 -2.46
N GLY A 33 -2.91 10.00 -1.15
CA GLY A 33 -2.22 9.16 -0.18
C GLY A 33 -2.40 7.67 -0.46
N ALA A 34 -3.61 7.25 -0.84
CA ALA A 34 -3.89 5.86 -1.21
C ALA A 34 -3.03 5.41 -2.40
N LYS A 35 -2.90 6.26 -3.43
CA LYS A 35 -2.05 5.98 -4.58
C LYS A 35 -0.58 5.85 -4.16
N THR A 36 -0.06 6.77 -3.36
CA THR A 36 1.32 6.73 -2.86
C THR A 36 1.61 5.43 -2.08
N SER A 37 0.74 5.06 -1.13
CA SER A 37 0.92 3.85 -0.35
C SER A 37 0.80 2.58 -1.21
N ALA A 38 -0.11 2.54 -2.17
CA ALA A 38 -0.27 1.41 -3.08
C ALA A 38 0.93 1.25 -4.02
N THR A 39 1.46 2.33 -4.56
CA THR A 39 2.71 2.30 -5.35
C THR A 39 3.85 1.73 -4.53
N LYS A 40 3.99 2.15 -3.26
CA LYS A 40 5.02 1.59 -2.38
C LYS A 40 4.83 0.08 -2.13
N CYS A 41 3.60 -0.37 -1.96
CA CYS A 41 3.29 -1.81 -1.89
C CYS A 41 3.77 -2.54 -3.14
N ALA A 42 3.48 -2.02 -4.34
CA ALA A 42 3.88 -2.66 -5.59
C ALA A 42 5.42 -2.74 -5.73
N GLU A 43 6.15 -1.67 -5.38
CA GLU A 43 7.61 -1.65 -5.40
C GLU A 43 8.20 -2.74 -4.49
N VAL A 44 7.82 -2.74 -3.21
CA VAL A 44 8.35 -3.67 -2.21
C VAL A 44 7.93 -5.11 -2.50
N ALA A 45 6.71 -5.33 -3.00
CA ALA A 45 6.25 -6.65 -3.42
C ALA A 45 7.00 -7.15 -4.66
N THR A 46 7.36 -6.27 -5.60
CA THR A 46 8.16 -6.62 -6.79
C THR A 46 9.56 -7.07 -6.37
N GLU A 47 10.22 -6.34 -5.47
CA GLU A 47 11.52 -6.73 -4.91
C GLU A 47 11.46 -8.09 -4.19
N ALA A 48 10.34 -8.35 -3.49
CA ALA A 48 10.07 -9.62 -2.82
C ALA A 48 9.59 -10.74 -3.78
N LYS A 49 9.49 -10.49 -5.08
CA LYS A 49 8.95 -11.41 -6.10
C LYS A 49 7.54 -11.94 -5.76
N ASN A 50 6.69 -11.07 -5.21
CA ASN A 50 5.32 -11.38 -4.85
C ASN A 50 4.33 -10.72 -5.82
N ASP A 51 4.04 -11.43 -6.91
CA ASP A 51 3.17 -10.92 -7.99
C ASP A 51 1.73 -10.66 -7.55
N GLU A 52 1.24 -11.41 -6.55
CA GLU A 52 -0.12 -11.24 -6.02
C GLU A 52 -0.30 -9.84 -5.42
N TYR A 53 0.65 -9.40 -4.58
CA TYR A 53 0.55 -8.07 -3.98
C TYR A 53 0.85 -6.94 -4.95
N VAL A 54 1.67 -7.17 -5.99
CA VAL A 54 1.80 -6.24 -7.11
C VAL A 54 0.45 -6.06 -7.81
N LYS A 55 -0.27 -7.16 -8.08
CA LYS A 55 -1.60 -7.11 -8.69
C LYS A 55 -2.61 -6.38 -7.79
N LEU A 56 -2.67 -6.72 -6.51
CA LEU A 56 -3.61 -6.09 -5.56
C LEU A 56 -3.36 -4.57 -5.41
N ALA A 57 -2.09 -4.15 -5.37
CA ALA A 57 -1.74 -2.74 -5.33
C ALA A 57 -2.21 -2.00 -6.60
N ASN A 58 -1.97 -2.58 -7.77
CA ASN A 58 -2.41 -2.01 -9.05
C ASN A 58 -3.94 -1.96 -9.19
N GLU A 59 -4.65 -3.00 -8.74
CA GLU A 59 -6.11 -3.00 -8.68
C GLU A 59 -6.65 -1.90 -7.77
N LEU A 60 -6.02 -1.70 -6.61
CA LEU A 60 -6.40 -0.61 -5.72
C LEU A 60 -6.21 0.75 -6.41
N ILE A 61 -5.06 0.99 -7.06
CA ILE A 61 -4.78 2.24 -7.79
C ILE A 61 -5.83 2.50 -8.88
N LYS A 62 -6.23 1.46 -9.63
CA LYS A 62 -7.27 1.57 -10.67
C LYS A 62 -8.65 1.91 -10.11
N SER A 63 -8.88 1.61 -8.83
CA SER A 63 -10.17 1.81 -8.15
C SER A 63 -10.29 3.14 -7.38
N LEU A 64 -9.29 4.02 -7.49
CA LEU A 64 -9.25 5.33 -6.81
C LEU A 64 -10.06 6.39 -7.56
#